data_AF-A0A1J1JA00-F1
#
_entry.id   AF-A0A1J1JA00-F1
#
_cell.length_a   1.000
_cell.length_b   1.000
_cell.length_c   1.000
_cell.angle_alpha   90.00
_cell.angle_beta   90.00
_cell.angle_gamma   90.00
#
_symmetry.space_group_name_H-M   'P 1'
#
loop_
_entity.id
_entity.type
_entity.pdbx_description
1 polymer ?
#
loop_
_entity_poly.entity_id
_entity_poly.type
_entity_poly.pdbx_seq_one_letter_code
_entity_poly.pdbx_strand_id
1 'polypeptide(L)'
;METRLQQLIQELEDLVQEETEGSNNPWITRSRLDELFHQKYGSTLENLLQTHGYYDLKVLLRKTNIFAIYETPIPHKFYIALLQKTVPGYEHSSSSNQSMFYTVKRPWKVERCMIKDLQDEGYSEKCAKVAPKIQSSKPIFKKFNPTNKKIKSQDDFKFYLVEIVKYLLSNNPGNYIKIDELNKMFYSNYGQYLREVRCNIFPDIKLIDILQTIPELKLEKIEYTWQITLSISCE
;
A
#
# COMPACT_ATOMS: atom_id res chain seq x y z
N MET A 1 15.72 14.69 37.00
CA MET A 1 15.63 15.44 35.73
C MET A 1 14.44 14.98 34.87
N GLU A 2 14.05 13.70 34.90
CA GLU A 2 12.89 13.18 34.14
C GLU A 2 11.56 13.85 34.43
N THR A 3 11.30 14.28 35.67
CA THR A 3 10.03 14.90 36.06
C THR A 3 9.70 16.20 35.35
N ARG A 4 10.71 17.05 35.06
CA ARG A 4 10.48 18.32 34.34
C ARG A 4 10.21 18.13 32.86
N LEU A 5 10.86 17.14 32.24
CA LEU A 5 10.61 16.82 30.84
C LEU A 5 9.22 16.21 30.67
N GLN A 6 8.80 15.33 31.59
CA GLN A 6 7.44 14.78 31.60
C GLN A 6 6.39 15.88 31.79
N GLN A 7 6.64 16.85 32.67
CA GLN A 7 5.79 18.03 32.81
C GLN A 7 5.66 18.80 31.50
N LEU A 8 6.77 19.11 30.82
CA LEU A 8 6.73 19.79 29.52
C LEU A 8 5.94 18.99 28.48
N ILE A 9 6.10 17.67 28.45
CA ILE A 9 5.36 16.80 27.52
C ILE A 9 3.86 16.86 27.81
N GLN A 10 3.47 16.81 29.08
CA GLN A 10 2.07 16.94 29.49
C GLN A 10 1.49 18.31 29.13
N GLU A 11 2.24 19.39 29.37
CA GLU A 11 1.82 20.75 29.01
C GLU A 11 1.59 20.90 27.50
N LEU A 12 2.45 20.28 26.68
CA LEU A 12 2.29 20.25 25.23
C LEU A 12 1.07 19.41 24.81
N GLU A 13 0.83 18.28 25.47
CA GLU A 13 -0.34 17.44 25.22
C GLU A 13 -1.64 18.21 25.49
N ASP A 14 -1.73 18.84 26.66
CA ASP A 14 -2.90 19.62 27.07
C ASP A 14 -3.16 20.78 26.09
N LEU A 15 -2.11 21.49 25.65
CA LEU A 15 -2.23 22.56 24.66
C LEU A 15 -2.75 22.07 23.30
N VAL A 16 -2.23 20.94 22.80
CA VAL A 16 -2.72 20.36 21.54
C VAL A 16 -4.14 19.86 21.70
N GLN A 17 -4.48 19.29 22.86
CA GLN A 17 -5.83 18.82 23.16
C GLN A 17 -6.84 19.99 23.17
N GLU A 18 -6.55 21.07 23.91
CA GLU A 18 -7.38 22.27 24.01
C GLU A 18 -7.68 22.87 22.62
N GLU A 19 -6.65 23.06 21.79
CA GLU A 19 -6.83 23.65 20.44
C GLU A 19 -7.63 22.73 19.50
N THR A 20 -7.52 21.41 19.67
CA THR A 20 -8.19 20.42 18.81
C THR A 20 -9.56 19.98 19.31
N GLU A 21 -9.98 20.38 20.52
CA GLU A 21 -11.34 20.14 21.01
C GLU A 21 -12.36 21.14 20.42
N GLY A 22 -11.91 22.35 20.07
CA GLY A 22 -12.74 23.35 19.39
C GLY A 22 -12.69 23.30 17.86
N SER A 23 -11.68 22.64 17.29
CA SER A 23 -11.45 22.55 15.85
C SER A 23 -11.82 21.17 15.31
N ASN A 24 -12.57 21.10 14.21
CA ASN A 24 -12.83 19.83 13.51
C ASN A 24 -11.58 19.28 12.78
N ASN A 25 -10.41 19.89 13.00
CA ASN A 25 -9.13 19.47 12.45
C ASN A 25 -8.15 19.14 13.58
N PRO A 26 -7.66 17.88 13.68
CA PRO A 26 -6.75 17.47 14.74
C PRO A 26 -5.31 17.98 14.54
N TRP A 27 -5.00 18.61 13.40
CA TRP A 27 -3.65 19.04 13.04
C TRP A 27 -3.42 20.52 13.34
N ILE A 28 -2.39 20.81 14.13
CA ILE A 28 -1.90 22.16 14.42
C ILE A 28 -0.52 22.36 13.78
N THR A 29 -0.18 23.59 13.39
CA THR A 29 1.17 23.90 12.87
C THR A 29 2.15 24.16 14.01
N ARG A 30 3.45 23.94 13.78
CA ARG A 30 4.50 24.32 14.74
C ARG A 30 4.37 25.78 15.20
N SER A 31 4.23 26.72 14.26
CA SER A 31 4.10 28.15 14.59
C SER A 31 2.91 28.43 15.50
N ARG A 32 1.79 27.75 15.27
CA ARG A 32 0.60 27.89 16.11
C ARG A 32 0.85 27.34 17.52
N LEU A 33 1.53 26.20 17.64
CA LEU A 33 1.92 25.63 18.93
C LEU A 33 2.87 26.58 19.68
N ASP A 34 3.86 27.15 19.00
CA ASP A 34 4.80 28.11 19.58
C ASP A 34 4.07 29.37 20.09
N GLU A 35 3.10 29.90 19.32
CA GLU A 35 2.24 31.01 19.73
C GLU A 35 1.40 30.68 20.97
N LEU A 36 0.72 29.52 20.97
CA LEU A 36 -0.13 29.08 22.09
C LEU A 36 0.70 28.89 23.35
N PHE A 37 1.89 28.28 23.22
CA PHE A 37 2.81 28.08 24.32
C PHE A 37 3.29 29.42 24.89
N HIS A 38 3.65 30.36 24.03
CA HIS A 38 4.07 31.70 24.44
C HIS A 38 2.94 32.47 25.14
N GLN A 39 1.70 32.34 24.68
CA GLN A 39 0.54 32.96 25.31
C GLN A 39 0.25 32.39 26.71
N LYS A 40 0.38 31.07 26.91
CA LYS A 40 0.05 30.41 28.19
C LYS A 40 1.16 30.55 29.24
N TYR A 41 2.43 30.47 28.82
CA TYR A 41 3.59 30.38 29.72
C TYR A 41 4.56 31.57 29.63
N GLY A 42 4.34 32.52 28.72
CA GLY A 42 5.17 33.72 28.55
C GLY A 42 6.60 33.43 28.07
N SER A 43 6.92 32.19 27.70
CA SER A 43 8.26 31.74 27.31
C SER A 43 8.25 31.13 25.92
N THR A 44 9.38 31.16 25.21
CA THR A 44 9.52 30.51 23.91
C THR A 44 9.86 29.03 24.11
N LEU A 45 9.16 28.16 23.40
CA LEU A 45 9.35 26.70 23.48
C LEU A 45 10.82 26.30 23.22
N GLU A 46 11.50 27.00 22.32
CA GLU A 46 12.91 26.79 21.98
C GLU A 46 13.86 26.96 23.18
N ASN A 47 13.61 27.95 24.06
CA ASN A 47 14.44 28.19 25.24
C ASN A 47 14.30 27.05 26.27
N LEU A 48 13.09 26.52 26.42
CA LEU A 48 12.84 25.37 27.30
C LEU A 48 13.45 24.09 26.74
N LEU A 49 13.35 23.86 25.43
CA LEU A 49 13.97 22.72 24.78
C LEU A 49 15.49 22.73 24.97
N GLN A 50 16.14 23.88 24.78
CA GLN A 50 17.58 24.04 25.00
C GLN A 50 17.98 23.74 26.45
N THR A 51 17.17 24.15 27.42
CA THR A 51 17.39 23.86 28.86
C THR A 51 17.37 22.35 29.14
N HIS A 52 16.65 21.57 28.33
CA HIS A 52 16.59 20.12 28.41
C HIS A 52 17.54 19.39 27.45
N GLY A 53 18.41 20.11 26.75
CA GLY A 53 19.38 19.53 25.80
C GLY A 53 18.78 19.09 24.46
N TYR A 54 17.55 19.50 24.15
CA TYR A 54 16.92 19.26 22.85
C TYR A 54 17.07 20.51 21.99
N TYR A 55 17.68 20.35 20.81
CA TYR A 55 17.84 21.44 19.83
C TYR A 55 16.68 21.51 18.84
N ASP A 56 15.89 20.43 18.72
CA ASP A 56 14.78 20.34 17.79
C ASP A 56 13.55 19.73 18.46
N LEU A 57 12.44 20.47 18.43
CA LEU A 57 11.13 20.03 18.89
C LEU A 57 10.72 18.70 18.23
N LYS A 58 11.04 18.53 16.94
CA LYS A 58 10.66 17.34 16.17
C LYS A 58 11.28 16.07 16.76
N VAL A 59 12.51 16.16 17.27
CA VAL A 59 13.21 15.05 17.92
C VAL A 59 12.53 14.69 19.23
N LEU A 60 12.13 15.69 20.01
CA LEU A 60 11.37 15.45 21.26
C LEU A 60 10.03 14.77 20.96
N LEU A 61 9.23 15.33 20.06
CA LEU A 61 7.89 14.82 19.74
C LEU A 61 7.93 13.37 19.21
N ARG A 62 8.94 13.00 18.42
CA ARG A 62 9.11 11.61 17.94
C ARG A 62 9.46 10.63 19.06
N LYS A 63 10.13 11.09 20.11
CA LYS A 63 10.56 10.23 21.22
C LYS A 63 9.42 9.88 22.17
N THR A 64 8.39 10.72 22.25
CA THR A 64 7.32 10.56 23.25
C THR A 64 6.24 9.58 22.84
N ASN A 65 6.11 9.22 21.55
CA ASN A 65 5.04 8.36 21.02
C ASN A 65 3.60 8.83 21.34
N ILE A 66 3.43 10.07 21.79
CA ILE A 66 2.12 10.71 22.07
C ILE A 66 1.65 11.51 20.85
N PHE A 67 2.61 12.10 20.13
CA PHE A 67 2.32 13.01 19.02
C PHE A 67 2.52 12.34 17.66
N ALA A 68 1.60 12.63 16.74
CA ALA A 68 1.76 12.40 15.32
C ALA A 68 2.35 13.64 14.65
N ILE A 69 3.30 13.42 13.74
CA ILE A 69 3.96 14.50 12.98
C ILE A 69 3.71 14.26 11.49
N TYR A 70 3.16 15.27 10.81
CA TYR A 70 3.06 15.30 9.36
C TYR A 70 4.05 16.30 8.79
N GLU A 71 5.02 15.78 8.03
CA GLU A 71 6.09 16.56 7.44
C GLU A 71 5.67 17.15 6.10
N THR A 72 6.15 18.36 5.83
CA THR A 72 6.01 18.98 4.52
C THR A 72 7.38 19.08 3.83
N PRO A 73 7.43 19.35 2.52
CA PRO A 73 8.68 19.60 1.80
C PRO A 73 9.50 20.77 2.36
N ILE A 74 8.90 21.62 3.20
CA ILE A 74 9.55 22.75 3.87
C ILE A 74 9.99 22.28 5.28
N PRO A 75 11.29 22.20 5.58
CA PRO A 75 11.81 21.59 6.82
C PRO A 75 11.25 22.16 8.13
N HIS A 76 10.94 23.46 8.16
CA HIS A 76 10.44 24.14 9.35
C HIS A 76 8.90 24.19 9.43
N LYS A 77 8.22 23.69 8.41
CA LYS A 77 6.76 23.63 8.36
C LYS A 77 6.32 22.19 8.51
N PHE A 78 5.82 21.85 9.67
CA PHE A 78 5.21 20.55 9.94
C PHE A 78 3.97 20.74 10.80
N TYR A 79 3.13 19.72 10.75
CA TYR A 79 1.90 19.66 11.52
C TYR A 79 2.05 18.62 12.62
N ILE A 80 1.44 18.92 13.76
CA ILE A 80 1.48 18.14 14.99
C ILE A 80 0.04 17.81 15.33
N ALA A 81 -0.22 16.59 15.77
CA ALA A 81 -1.51 16.16 16.28
C ALA A 81 -1.31 15.16 17.40
N LEU A 82 -2.34 14.92 18.22
CA LEU A 82 -2.33 13.79 19.13
C LEU A 82 -2.52 12.49 18.35
N LEU A 83 -1.70 11.49 18.64
CA LEU A 83 -1.73 10.22 17.93
C LEU A 83 -3.11 9.53 18.09
N GLN A 84 -3.70 9.61 19.28
CA GLN A 84 -5.05 9.12 19.56
C GLN A 84 -6.16 9.75 18.71
N LYS A 85 -6.02 11.02 18.31
CA LYS A 85 -7.01 11.71 17.46
C LYS A 85 -6.83 11.41 15.97
N THR A 86 -5.64 10.96 15.56
CA THR A 86 -5.31 10.69 14.14
C THR A 86 -5.42 9.21 13.78
N VAL A 87 -5.27 8.30 14.75
CA VAL A 87 -5.33 6.85 14.56
C VAL A 87 -6.55 6.28 15.27
N PRO A 88 -7.59 5.87 14.53
CA PRO A 88 -8.78 5.23 15.11
C PRO A 88 -8.41 3.95 15.86
N GLY A 89 -8.78 3.86 17.15
CA GLY A 89 -8.51 2.68 17.99
C GLY A 89 -7.15 2.69 18.71
N TYR A 90 -6.41 3.81 18.68
CA TYR A 90 -5.21 3.96 19.49
C TYR A 90 -5.58 4.32 20.94
N GLU A 91 -5.43 3.37 21.86
CA GLU A 91 -5.52 3.63 23.30
C GLU A 91 -4.14 3.72 23.93
N HIS A 92 -3.87 4.80 24.67
CA HIS A 92 -2.58 5.02 25.33
C HIS A 92 -2.42 4.01 26.49
N SER A 93 -1.90 2.82 26.21
CA SER A 93 -1.62 1.82 27.23
C SER A 93 -0.18 2.01 27.70
N SER A 94 -0.02 2.39 28.97
CA SER A 94 1.29 2.60 29.63
C SER A 94 2.13 1.33 29.80
N SER A 95 1.84 0.24 29.07
CA SER A 95 2.54 -1.02 29.14
C SER A 95 3.13 -1.36 27.77
N SER A 96 4.40 -1.79 27.76
CA SER A 96 5.21 -2.13 26.58
C SER A 96 4.68 -3.26 25.68
N ASN A 97 3.42 -3.67 25.82
CA ASN A 97 2.77 -4.74 25.07
C ASN A 97 1.65 -4.19 24.16
N GLN A 98 1.87 -3.02 23.56
CA GLN A 98 0.92 -2.46 22.61
C GLN A 98 1.11 -3.14 21.25
N SER A 99 0.31 -4.18 21.00
CA SER A 99 0.18 -4.84 19.71
C SER A 99 -0.26 -3.80 18.66
N MET A 100 0.66 -3.32 17.81
CA MET A 100 0.31 -2.51 16.67
C MET A 100 -0.53 -3.35 15.70
N PHE A 101 -1.83 -3.07 15.62
CA PHE A 101 -2.67 -3.70 14.61
C PHE A 101 -2.42 -3.06 13.25
N TYR A 102 -1.48 -3.62 12.49
CA TYR A 102 -1.23 -3.17 11.12
C TYR A 102 -2.45 -3.48 10.24
N THR A 103 -2.95 -2.48 9.52
CA THR A 103 -3.97 -2.70 8.49
C THR A 103 -3.37 -2.45 7.12
N VAL A 104 -3.01 -3.53 6.43
CA VAL A 104 -2.51 -3.45 5.05
C VAL A 104 -3.67 -3.14 4.11
N LYS A 105 -3.80 -1.87 3.69
CA LYS A 105 -4.87 -1.43 2.78
C LYS A 105 -4.76 -2.02 1.37
N ARG A 106 -3.57 -2.44 0.95
CA ARG A 106 -3.29 -3.00 -0.37
C ARG A 106 -2.34 -4.20 -0.27
N PRO A 107 -2.83 -5.36 0.19
CA PRO A 107 -1.99 -6.55 0.40
C PRO A 107 -1.18 -6.91 -0.84
N TRP A 108 -1.78 -6.71 -2.01
CA TRP A 108 -1.17 -6.97 -3.31
C TRP A 108 0.05 -6.11 -3.67
N LYS A 109 0.37 -5.07 -2.89
CA LYS A 109 1.53 -4.18 -3.07
C LYS A 109 2.64 -4.42 -2.04
N VAL A 110 2.41 -5.31 -1.08
CA VAL A 110 3.40 -5.72 -0.06
C VAL A 110 4.07 -7.00 -0.52
N GLU A 111 5.38 -7.13 -0.30
CA GLU A 111 6.10 -8.36 -0.62
C GLU A 111 5.62 -9.52 0.26
N ARG A 112 5.57 -10.72 -0.31
CA ARG A 112 4.91 -11.86 0.33
C ARG A 112 5.64 -12.33 1.60
N CYS A 113 6.96 -12.14 1.69
CA CYS A 113 7.74 -12.37 2.91
C CYS A 113 7.28 -11.46 4.05
N MET A 114 7.12 -10.18 3.76
CA MET A 114 6.69 -9.16 4.72
C MET A 114 5.25 -9.39 5.21
N ILE A 115 4.39 -10.02 4.40
CA ILE A 115 3.03 -10.42 4.83
C ILE A 115 3.07 -11.55 5.87
N LYS A 116 4.02 -12.48 5.79
CA LYS A 116 4.17 -13.56 6.78
C LYS A 116 4.59 -12.99 8.13
N ASP A 117 5.59 -12.11 8.11
CA ASP A 117 6.08 -11.43 9.32
C ASP A 117 4.94 -10.63 9.99
N LEU A 118 4.09 -9.96 9.19
CA LEU A 118 2.92 -9.25 9.70
C LEU A 118 1.84 -10.16 10.28
N GLN A 119 1.66 -11.38 9.76
CA GLN A 119 0.70 -12.36 10.30
C GLN A 119 1.13 -12.86 11.68
N ASP A 120 2.43 -13.06 11.89
CA ASP A 120 2.99 -13.42 13.20
C ASP A 120 2.80 -12.29 14.23
N GLU A 121 2.70 -11.04 13.77
CA GLU A 121 2.36 -9.85 14.58
C GLU A 121 0.84 -9.61 14.70
N GLY A 122 0.00 -10.57 14.30
CA GLY A 122 -1.46 -10.50 14.49
C GLY A 122 -2.24 -9.82 13.35
N TYR A 123 -1.63 -9.62 12.18
CA TYR A 123 -2.36 -9.21 10.97
C TYR A 123 -3.37 -10.28 10.55
N SER A 124 -4.65 -9.93 10.57
CA SER A 124 -5.71 -10.70 9.92
C SER A 124 -6.10 -10.00 8.62
N GLU A 125 -5.93 -10.71 7.50
CA GLU A 125 -6.38 -10.25 6.19
C GLU A 125 -7.92 -10.23 6.16
N LYS A 126 -8.52 -9.17 6.72
CA LYS A 126 -9.90 -8.85 6.45
C LYS A 126 -9.95 -8.40 5.00
N CYS A 127 -10.20 -9.35 4.09
CA CYS A 127 -10.61 -9.05 2.73
C CYS A 127 -11.71 -8.01 2.82
N ALA A 128 -11.39 -6.76 2.46
CA ALA A 128 -12.40 -5.74 2.24
C ALA A 128 -13.36 -6.37 1.23
N LYS A 129 -14.59 -6.67 1.67
CA LYS A 129 -15.67 -7.03 0.76
C LYS A 129 -15.71 -5.91 -0.26
N VAL A 130 -15.24 -6.20 -1.46
CA VAL A 130 -15.19 -5.24 -2.55
C VAL A 130 -16.65 -4.83 -2.73
N ALA A 131 -16.96 -3.58 -2.38
CA ALA A 131 -18.25 -3.00 -2.72
C ALA A 131 -18.43 -3.20 -4.24
N PRO A 132 -19.56 -3.73 -4.71
CA PRO A 132 -19.75 -4.03 -6.12
C PRO A 132 -19.63 -2.72 -6.90
N LYS A 133 -18.50 -2.54 -7.59
CA LYS A 133 -18.33 -1.44 -8.52
C LYS A 133 -19.27 -1.71 -9.69
N ILE A 134 -20.21 -0.78 -9.80
CA ILE A 134 -21.07 -0.42 -10.92
C ILE A 134 -20.68 -1.12 -12.22
N GLN A 135 -21.66 -1.84 -12.77
CA GLN A 135 -21.64 -2.47 -14.08
C GLN A 135 -21.33 -1.42 -15.16
N SER A 136 -20.06 -1.22 -15.50
CA SER A 136 -19.72 -0.64 -16.80
C SER A 136 -19.84 -1.76 -17.83
N SER A 137 -20.77 -1.57 -18.77
CA SER A 137 -21.06 -2.36 -19.96
C SER A 137 -19.96 -3.36 -20.34
N LYS A 138 -20.30 -4.65 -20.25
CA LYS A 138 -19.49 -5.76 -20.75
C LYS A 138 -19.19 -5.53 -22.24
N PRO A 139 -17.92 -5.38 -22.68
CA PRO A 139 -17.62 -5.65 -24.07
C PRO A 139 -17.86 -7.15 -24.29
N ILE A 140 -18.75 -7.47 -25.22
CA ILE A 140 -19.08 -8.84 -25.62
C ILE A 140 -17.87 -9.40 -26.36
N PHE A 141 -16.88 -9.89 -25.62
CA PHE A 141 -15.89 -10.80 -26.19
C PHE A 141 -16.49 -12.20 -26.17
N LYS A 142 -16.57 -12.85 -27.35
CA LYS A 142 -16.98 -14.25 -27.46
C LYS A 142 -16.15 -15.07 -26.47
N LYS A 143 -16.82 -15.83 -25.60
CA LYS A 143 -16.18 -16.70 -24.60
C LYS A 143 -15.29 -17.70 -25.33
N PHE A 144 -13.98 -17.55 -25.18
CA PHE A 144 -13.05 -18.62 -25.51
C PHE A 144 -13.19 -19.69 -24.42
N ASN A 145 -13.58 -20.90 -24.80
CA ASN A 145 -13.93 -21.95 -23.83
C ASN A 145 -12.99 -23.16 -23.96
N PRO A 146 -11.68 -23.03 -23.70
CA PRO A 146 -10.75 -24.14 -23.75
C PRO A 146 -10.84 -24.90 -22.42
N THR A 147 -11.96 -25.59 -22.17
CA THR A 147 -12.23 -26.39 -20.96
C THR A 147 -12.24 -25.63 -19.61
N ASN A 148 -13.38 -25.64 -18.92
CA ASN A 148 -13.58 -25.20 -17.51
C ASN A 148 -12.78 -26.04 -16.47
N LYS A 149 -11.52 -26.37 -16.77
CA LYS A 149 -10.66 -27.13 -15.88
C LYS A 149 -9.92 -26.17 -14.97
N LYS A 150 -9.89 -26.48 -13.66
CA LYS A 150 -9.05 -25.78 -12.70
C LYS A 150 -7.59 -25.97 -13.08
N ILE A 151 -6.84 -24.88 -13.15
CA ILE A 151 -5.40 -24.88 -13.41
C ILE A 151 -4.72 -25.49 -12.17
N LYS A 152 -4.10 -26.67 -12.32
CA LYS A 152 -3.50 -27.40 -11.20
C LYS A 152 -1.99 -27.54 -11.33
N SER A 153 -1.46 -27.52 -12.56
CA SER A 153 -0.03 -27.65 -12.85
C SER A 153 0.58 -26.39 -13.45
N GLN A 154 1.91 -26.30 -13.37
CA GLN A 154 2.73 -25.33 -14.10
C GLN A 154 2.53 -25.44 -15.62
N ASP A 155 2.44 -26.67 -16.14
CA ASP A 155 2.27 -26.91 -17.57
C ASP A 155 0.86 -26.52 -18.05
N ASP A 156 -0.17 -26.81 -17.25
CA ASP A 156 -1.54 -26.36 -17.52
C ASP A 156 -1.58 -24.83 -17.67
N PHE A 157 -0.91 -24.12 -16.75
CA PHE A 157 -0.86 -22.67 -16.76
C PHE A 157 -0.20 -22.14 -18.04
N LYS A 158 0.95 -22.69 -18.45
CA LYS A 158 1.63 -22.32 -19.69
C LYS A 158 0.77 -22.63 -20.92
N PHE A 159 0.15 -23.81 -20.96
CA PHE A 159 -0.74 -24.23 -22.04
C PHE A 159 -1.92 -23.26 -22.22
N TYR A 160 -2.60 -22.89 -21.14
CA TYR A 160 -3.73 -21.97 -21.22
C TYR A 160 -3.34 -20.55 -21.64
N LEU A 161 -2.14 -20.10 -21.27
CA LEU A 161 -1.61 -18.83 -21.74
C LEU A 161 -1.41 -18.84 -23.25
N VAL A 162 -0.79 -19.90 -23.79
CA VAL A 162 -0.59 -20.06 -25.24
C VAL A 162 -1.92 -20.09 -25.98
N GLU A 163 -2.90 -20.85 -25.48
CA GLU A 163 -4.22 -20.95 -26.11
C GLU A 163 -4.96 -19.61 -26.16
N ILE A 164 -4.91 -18.82 -25.07
CA ILE A 164 -5.50 -17.47 -25.07
C ILE A 164 -4.78 -16.55 -26.06
N VAL A 165 -3.45 -16.62 -26.13
CA VAL A 165 -2.66 -15.80 -27.07
C VAL A 165 -2.99 -16.16 -28.51
N LYS A 166 -3.05 -17.46 -28.86
CA LYS A 166 -3.47 -17.93 -30.19
C LYS A 166 -4.85 -17.40 -30.55
N TYR A 167 -5.82 -17.55 -29.65
CA TYR A 167 -7.18 -17.06 -29.87
C TYR A 167 -7.22 -15.54 -30.09
N LEU A 168 -6.47 -14.78 -29.30
CA LEU A 168 -6.43 -13.33 -29.41
C LEU A 168 -5.78 -12.85 -30.71
N LEU A 169 -4.75 -13.54 -31.22
CA LEU A 169 -4.14 -13.21 -32.52
C LEU A 169 -5.02 -13.64 -33.69
N SER A 170 -5.75 -14.76 -33.59
CA SER A 170 -6.67 -15.17 -34.65
C SER A 170 -7.85 -14.20 -34.83
N ASN A 171 -8.21 -13.45 -33.78
CA ASN A 171 -9.33 -12.50 -33.80
C ASN A 171 -8.91 -11.04 -34.00
N ASN A 172 -7.61 -10.72 -33.94
CA ASN A 172 -7.11 -9.36 -34.11
C ASN A 172 -6.11 -9.31 -35.28
N PRO A 173 -6.27 -8.39 -36.25
CA PRO A 173 -5.30 -8.20 -37.33
C PRO A 173 -3.99 -7.55 -36.86
N GLY A 174 -3.91 -7.12 -35.61
CA GLY A 174 -2.66 -6.71 -34.99
C GLY A 174 -1.83 -7.94 -34.67
N ASN A 175 -0.64 -8.05 -35.28
CA ASN A 175 0.29 -9.17 -35.10
C ASN A 175 0.84 -9.33 -33.66
N TYR A 176 0.30 -8.60 -32.69
CA TYR A 176 0.74 -8.58 -31.30
C TYR A 176 -0.42 -8.42 -30.33
N ILE A 177 -0.20 -8.86 -29.10
CA ILE A 177 -1.15 -8.74 -27.98
C ILE A 177 -0.48 -8.03 -26.82
N LYS A 178 -1.21 -7.16 -26.14
CA LYS A 178 -0.73 -6.54 -24.89
C LYS A 178 -1.01 -7.45 -23.69
N ILE A 179 -0.15 -7.39 -22.67
CA ILE A 179 -0.36 -8.14 -21.41
C ILE A 179 -1.74 -7.85 -20.77
N ASP A 180 -2.26 -6.63 -20.93
CA ASP A 180 -3.57 -6.26 -20.41
C ASP A 180 -4.72 -7.00 -21.10
N GLU A 181 -4.60 -7.30 -22.39
CA GLU A 181 -5.60 -8.06 -23.15
C GLU A 181 -5.59 -9.53 -22.74
N LEU A 182 -4.39 -10.08 -22.54
CA LEU A 182 -4.20 -11.41 -21.97
C LEU A 182 -4.84 -11.52 -20.57
N ASN A 183 -4.59 -10.54 -19.69
CA ASN A 183 -5.19 -10.48 -18.35
C ASN A 183 -6.73 -10.44 -18.42
N LYS A 184 -7.29 -9.61 -19.30
CA LYS A 184 -8.75 -9.48 -19.48
C LYS A 184 -9.39 -10.77 -19.98
N MET A 185 -8.77 -11.41 -20.98
CA MET A 185 -9.28 -12.69 -21.50
C MET A 185 -9.17 -13.81 -20.47
N PHE A 186 -8.05 -13.87 -19.74
CA PHE A 186 -7.85 -14.85 -18.70
C PHE A 186 -8.93 -14.72 -17.60
N TYR A 187 -9.18 -13.50 -17.11
CA TYR A 187 -10.24 -13.26 -16.13
C TYR A 187 -11.64 -13.61 -16.68
N SER A 188 -11.90 -13.28 -17.94
CA SER A 188 -13.18 -13.58 -18.58
C SER A 188 -13.45 -15.10 -18.70
N ASN A 189 -12.40 -15.90 -18.88
CA ASN A 189 -12.52 -17.34 -19.06
C ASN A 189 -12.53 -18.10 -17.72
N TYR A 190 -11.72 -17.68 -16.75
CA TYR A 190 -11.52 -18.42 -15.50
C TYR A 190 -12.14 -17.76 -14.25
N GLY A 191 -12.60 -16.51 -14.35
CA GLY A 191 -13.13 -15.74 -13.23
C GLY A 191 -12.09 -15.43 -12.14
N GLN A 192 -10.81 -15.63 -12.43
CA GLN A 192 -9.68 -15.40 -11.51
C GLN A 192 -8.66 -14.49 -12.18
N TYR A 193 -7.97 -13.68 -11.40
CA TYR A 193 -6.94 -12.82 -11.95
C TYR A 193 -5.69 -13.65 -12.30
N LEU A 194 -5.13 -13.41 -13.48
CA LEU A 194 -3.93 -14.11 -13.96
C LEU A 194 -2.79 -14.06 -12.93
N ARG A 195 -2.62 -12.92 -12.25
CA ARG A 195 -1.63 -12.75 -11.19
C ARG A 195 -1.84 -13.69 -10.01
N GLU A 196 -3.08 -13.93 -9.59
CA GLU A 196 -3.40 -14.82 -8.46
C GLU A 196 -3.04 -16.26 -8.80
N VAL A 197 -3.49 -16.74 -9.95
CA VAL A 197 -3.17 -18.10 -10.41
C VAL A 197 -1.67 -18.28 -10.59
N ARG A 198 -1.01 -17.31 -11.24
CA ARG A 198 0.45 -17.31 -11.38
C ARG A 198 1.13 -17.36 -10.02
N CYS A 199 0.73 -16.52 -9.06
CA CYS A 199 1.31 -16.46 -7.72
C CYS A 199 1.19 -17.78 -6.93
N ASN A 200 0.16 -18.59 -7.21
CA ASN A 200 -0.03 -19.89 -6.58
C ASN A 200 0.87 -20.97 -7.19
N ILE A 201 1.14 -20.88 -8.49
CA ILE A 201 1.85 -21.89 -9.28
C ILE A 201 3.36 -21.57 -9.41
N PHE A 202 3.68 -20.29 -9.46
CA PHE A 202 5.01 -19.70 -9.58
C PHE A 202 5.13 -18.52 -8.59
N PRO A 203 5.44 -18.80 -7.31
CA PRO A 203 5.44 -17.78 -6.26
C PRO A 203 6.49 -16.69 -6.48
N ASP A 204 7.68 -17.06 -6.99
CA ASP A 204 8.86 -16.19 -7.03
C ASP A 204 9.22 -15.72 -8.45
N ILE A 205 8.44 -16.10 -9.47
CA ILE A 205 8.74 -15.81 -10.88
C ILE A 205 7.75 -14.78 -11.43
N LYS A 206 8.23 -13.78 -12.16
CA LYS A 206 7.36 -12.77 -12.80
C LYS A 206 6.67 -13.37 -14.02
N LEU A 207 5.55 -12.76 -14.39
CA LEU A 207 4.75 -13.25 -15.55
C LEU A 207 5.56 -13.18 -16.85
N ILE A 208 6.35 -12.12 -17.03
CA ILE A 208 7.19 -11.93 -18.21
C ILE A 208 8.23 -13.05 -18.31
N ASP A 209 8.91 -13.36 -17.21
CA ASP A 209 9.91 -14.42 -17.18
C ASP A 209 9.27 -15.79 -17.50
N ILE A 210 8.06 -16.06 -16.98
CA ILE A 210 7.31 -17.28 -17.33
C ILE A 210 6.98 -17.32 -18.82
N LEU A 211 6.48 -16.21 -19.38
CA LEU A 211 6.14 -16.13 -20.80
C LEU A 211 7.38 -16.29 -21.70
N GLN A 212 8.55 -15.86 -21.26
CA GLN A 212 9.83 -16.08 -21.97
C GLN A 212 10.29 -17.55 -21.94
N THR A 213 9.84 -18.35 -20.97
CA THR A 213 10.11 -19.80 -20.95
C THR A 213 9.24 -20.60 -21.92
N ILE A 214 8.25 -19.96 -22.57
CA ILE A 214 7.32 -20.63 -23.49
C ILE A 214 7.86 -20.49 -24.91
N PRO A 215 8.27 -21.58 -25.58
CA PRO A 215 8.93 -21.51 -26.88
C PRO A 215 8.01 -20.97 -27.97
N GLU A 216 6.68 -21.15 -27.85
CA GLU A 216 5.69 -20.68 -28.83
C GLU A 216 5.48 -19.15 -28.81
N LEU A 217 6.01 -18.46 -27.81
CA LEU A 217 5.76 -17.03 -27.58
C LEU A 217 7.04 -16.22 -27.73
N LYS A 218 6.95 -15.10 -28.44
CA LYS A 218 7.97 -14.06 -28.49
C LYS A 218 7.47 -12.83 -27.75
N LEU A 219 8.31 -12.32 -26.86
CA LEU A 219 8.01 -11.14 -26.06
C LEU A 219 8.94 -10.00 -26.46
N GLU A 220 8.34 -8.91 -26.91
CA GLU A 220 9.06 -7.69 -27.24
C GLU A 220 8.60 -6.55 -26.33
N LYS A 221 9.57 -5.79 -25.82
CA LYS A 221 9.30 -4.59 -25.03
C LYS A 221 9.38 -3.39 -25.96
N ILE A 222 8.23 -2.81 -26.29
CA ILE A 222 8.14 -1.62 -27.12
C ILE A 222 7.69 -0.46 -26.24
N GLU A 223 8.55 0.57 -26.17
CA GLU A 223 8.44 1.72 -25.27
C GLU A 223 8.31 1.29 -23.79
N TYR A 224 7.08 1.31 -23.28
CA TYR A 224 6.73 1.00 -21.89
C TYR A 224 5.82 -0.24 -21.76
N THR A 225 5.50 -0.91 -22.88
CA THR A 225 4.55 -2.02 -22.90
C THR A 225 5.17 -3.30 -23.45
N TRP A 226 4.82 -4.41 -22.81
CA TRP A 226 5.19 -5.74 -23.30
C TRP A 226 4.15 -6.21 -24.31
N GLN A 227 4.63 -6.60 -25.48
CA GLN A 227 3.87 -7.16 -26.57
C GLN A 227 4.23 -8.63 -26.73
N ILE A 228 3.20 -9.47 -26.89
CA ILE A 228 3.33 -10.91 -27.12
C ILE A 228 2.97 -11.18 -28.58
N THR A 229 3.86 -11.88 -29.29
CA THR A 229 3.63 -12.41 -30.63
C THR A 229 3.85 -13.92 -30.62
N LEU A 230 3.31 -14.64 -31.62
CA LEU A 230 3.65 -16.05 -31.80
C LEU A 230 5.04 -16.14 -32.45
N SER A 231 5.87 -17.04 -31.94
CA SER A 231 7.08 -17.42 -32.66
C SER A 231 6.66 -18.08 -33.97
N ILE A 232 6.82 -17.37 -35.10
CA ILE A 232 6.77 -18.03 -36.40
C ILE A 232 7.90 -19.06 -36.40
N SER A 233 7.54 -20.33 -36.32
CA SER A 233 8.46 -21.40 -36.69
C SER A 233 8.56 -21.29 -38.22
N CYS A 234 9.70 -20.82 -38.74
CA CYS A 234 10.03 -21.12 -40.12
C CYS A 234 10.19 -22.65 -40.19
N GLU A 235 9.28 -23.32 -40.88
CA GLU A 235 9.65 -24.50 -41.66
C GLU A 235 10.49 -24.06 -42.87
#